data_AF-A0AA43BYP0-F1
#
_entry.id   AF-A0AA43BYP0-F1
#
_cell.length_a   1.000
_cell.length_b   1.000
_cell.length_c   1.000
_cell.angle_alpha   90.00
_cell.angle_beta   90.00
_cell.angle_gamma   90.00
#
_symmetry.space_group_name_H-M   'P 1'
#
loop_
_entity.id
_entity.type
_entity.pdbx_description
1 polymer ?
#
loop_
_entity_poly.entity_id
_entity_poly.type
_entity_poly.pdbx_seq_one_letter_code
_entity_poly.pdbx_strand_id
1 'polypeptide(L)'
;MTDDPTRRSPRDGDASPTDRHTARSLGPIVEQEARRMLSETQLTPDPARVADGWERRFIADGQRAKEMMALYRDLGFEVCADPITPEQVGDDCADCRLLMLLDFKTIYTRKAKFAP
;
A
#
# COMPACT_ATOMS: atom_id res chain seq x y z
N MET A 1 -51.85 -22.75 -40.68
CA MET A 1 -52.00 -23.18 -39.27
C MET A 1 -50.74 -23.95 -38.93
N THR A 2 -49.64 -23.21 -38.83
CA THR A 2 -48.99 -22.73 -37.58
C THR A 2 -47.98 -23.76 -37.07
N ASP A 3 -46.78 -23.67 -37.63
CA ASP A 3 -45.51 -23.97 -36.96
C ASP A 3 -45.48 -23.29 -35.59
N ASP A 4 -45.28 -24.08 -34.53
CA ASP A 4 -44.93 -23.58 -33.19
C ASP A 4 -43.55 -24.12 -32.81
N PRO A 5 -42.50 -23.27 -32.76
CA PRO A 5 -41.12 -23.68 -32.61
C PRO A 5 -40.68 -23.61 -31.14
N THR A 6 -40.96 -24.64 -30.34
CA THR A 6 -40.54 -24.65 -28.93
C THR A 6 -39.84 -25.94 -28.51
N ARG A 7 -38.55 -26.06 -28.85
CA ARG A 7 -37.56 -26.70 -27.97
C ARG A 7 -36.13 -26.27 -28.34
N ARG A 8 -35.76 -25.04 -27.96
CA ARG A 8 -34.34 -24.61 -27.97
C ARG A 8 -33.63 -25.29 -26.80
N SER A 9 -32.52 -25.95 -27.13
CA SER A 9 -31.54 -26.48 -26.20
C SER A 9 -31.08 -25.41 -25.19
N PRO A 10 -30.78 -25.78 -23.93
CA PRO A 10 -30.14 -24.87 -22.98
C PRO A 10 -28.79 -24.45 -23.56
N ARG A 11 -28.61 -23.14 -23.73
CA ARG A 11 -27.33 -22.54 -24.09
C ARG A 11 -26.33 -22.83 -22.97
N ASP A 12 -25.13 -23.20 -23.37
CA ASP A 12 -23.96 -23.31 -22.52
C ASP A 12 -23.91 -22.12 -21.56
N GLY A 13 -24.00 -22.44 -20.27
CA GLY A 13 -23.92 -21.48 -19.19
C GLY A 13 -22.58 -20.78 -19.26
N ASP A 14 -22.67 -19.49 -19.59
CA ASP A 14 -21.86 -18.39 -19.10
C ASP A 14 -20.76 -18.80 -18.11
N ALA A 15 -19.62 -19.23 -18.64
CA ALA A 15 -18.38 -19.29 -17.88
C ALA A 15 -17.88 -17.84 -17.73
N SER A 16 -18.40 -17.16 -16.72
CA SER A 16 -18.06 -15.78 -16.35
C SER A 16 -16.54 -15.64 -16.18
N PRO A 17 -15.83 -14.91 -17.06
CA PRO A 17 -14.38 -14.91 -17.09
C PRO A 17 -13.82 -13.76 -16.28
N THR A 18 -14.22 -13.58 -15.03
CA THR A 18 -13.56 -12.59 -14.15
C THR A 18 -13.67 -12.98 -12.68
N ASP A 19 -13.06 -14.12 -12.34
CA ASP A 19 -12.43 -14.30 -11.02
C ASP A 19 -11.09 -13.52 -10.96
N ARG A 20 -11.12 -12.31 -11.52
CA ARG A 20 -10.09 -11.27 -11.40
C ARG A 20 -10.64 -10.24 -10.42
N HIS A 21 -10.91 -10.69 -9.20
CA HIS A 21 -11.10 -9.78 -8.07
C HIS A 21 -9.75 -9.20 -7.61
N THR A 22 -8.84 -8.92 -8.56
CA THR A 22 -7.67 -8.07 -8.35
C THR A 22 -8.17 -6.71 -7.93
N ALA A 23 -8.00 -6.41 -6.63
CA ALA A 23 -7.90 -5.09 -6.04
C ALA A 23 -8.68 -4.02 -6.83
N ARG A 24 -9.97 -3.88 -6.54
CA ARG A 24 -10.67 -2.63 -6.87
C ARG A 24 -9.86 -1.52 -6.20
N SER A 25 -9.10 -0.79 -7.02
CA SER A 25 -8.50 0.50 -6.68
C SER A 25 -9.54 1.25 -5.88
N LEU A 26 -9.27 1.43 -4.59
CA LEU A 26 -10.06 2.30 -3.74
C LEU A 26 -9.96 3.68 -4.41
N GLY A 27 -11.10 4.25 -4.79
CA GLY A 27 -11.15 5.34 -5.76
C GLY A 27 -10.29 6.56 -5.39
N PRO A 28 -10.08 7.51 -6.32
CA PRO A 28 -9.11 8.60 -6.17
C PRO A 28 -9.31 9.48 -4.92
N ILE A 29 -10.54 9.55 -4.40
CA ILE A 29 -10.86 10.24 -3.15
C ILE A 29 -10.27 9.52 -1.94
N VAL A 30 -10.34 8.19 -1.89
CA VAL A 30 -9.81 7.40 -0.76
C VAL A 30 -8.28 7.47 -0.75
N GLU A 31 -7.65 7.42 -1.92
CA GLU A 31 -6.20 7.64 -2.05
C GLU A 31 -5.78 9.04 -1.61
N GLN A 32 -6.56 10.08 -1.97
CA GLN A 32 -6.29 11.47 -1.58
C GLN A 32 -6.46 11.68 -0.08
N GLU A 33 -7.50 11.14 0.54
CA GLU A 33 -7.73 11.20 1.98
C GLU A 33 -6.67 10.41 2.74
N ALA A 34 -6.26 9.22 2.26
CA ALA A 34 -5.13 8.49 2.83
C ALA A 34 -3.83 9.32 2.78
N ARG A 35 -3.53 9.97 1.65
CA ARG A 35 -2.36 10.87 1.53
C ARG A 35 -2.44 12.06 2.49
N ARG A 36 -3.62 12.67 2.65
CA ARG A 36 -3.83 13.78 3.57
C ARG A 36 -3.64 13.33 5.02
N MET A 37 -4.25 12.22 5.40
CA MET A 37 -4.07 11.60 6.71
C MET A 37 -2.61 11.28 6.97
N LEU A 38 -1.86 10.75 6.00
CA LEU A 38 -0.42 10.48 6.18
C LEU A 38 0.44 11.73 6.35
N SER A 39 -0.03 12.88 5.87
CA SER A 39 0.60 14.18 6.13
C SER A 39 0.26 14.74 7.52
N GLU A 40 -0.86 14.31 8.12
CA GLU A 40 -1.39 14.83 9.40
C GLU A 40 -1.07 13.87 10.58
N THR A 41 -1.10 12.55 10.34
CA THR A 41 -0.85 11.50 11.31
C THR A 41 0.65 11.30 11.50
N GLN A 42 1.15 11.83 12.61
CA GLN A 42 2.45 11.46 13.16
C GLN A 42 2.42 9.97 13.56
N LEU A 43 2.55 9.04 12.60
CA LEU A 43 2.68 7.62 12.96
C LEU A 43 3.91 7.46 13.85
N THR A 44 3.71 6.78 14.97
CA THR A 44 4.78 6.50 15.93
C THR A 44 5.84 5.64 15.22
N PRO A 45 7.13 6.01 15.26
CA PRO A 45 8.17 5.16 14.70
C PRO A 45 8.21 3.82 15.43
N ASP A 46 8.50 2.75 14.70
CA ASP A 46 8.83 1.45 15.31
C ASP A 46 9.94 1.62 16.37
N PRO A 47 9.67 1.28 17.65
CA PRO A 47 10.65 1.43 18.73
C PRO A 47 11.89 0.57 18.53
N ALA A 48 11.78 -0.58 17.86
CA ALA A 48 12.93 -1.45 17.56
C ALA A 48 13.89 -0.79 16.57
N ARG A 49 13.35 -0.10 15.55
CA ARG A 49 14.15 0.70 14.61
C ARG A 49 14.90 1.81 15.32
N VAL A 50 14.20 2.57 16.16
CA VAL A 50 14.79 3.67 16.93
C VAL A 50 15.90 3.15 17.85
N ALA A 51 15.68 2.02 18.53
CA ALA A 51 16.67 1.39 19.41
C ALA A 51 17.93 0.92 18.66
N ASP A 52 17.82 0.51 17.39
CA ASP A 52 18.96 0.15 16.51
C ASP A 52 19.56 1.37 15.76
N GLY A 53 19.23 2.58 16.21
CA GLY A 53 19.82 3.83 15.71
C GLY A 53 19.30 4.27 14.34
N TRP A 54 18.14 3.77 13.92
CA TRP A 54 17.47 4.25 12.71
C TRP A 54 16.65 5.50 12.99
N GLU A 55 16.72 6.46 12.08
CA GLU A 55 15.94 7.69 12.10
C GLU A 55 14.78 7.56 11.11
N ARG A 56 13.55 7.79 11.60
CA ARG A 56 12.35 7.85 10.76
C ARG A 56 12.40 9.10 9.88
N ARG A 57 12.10 8.95 8.59
CA ARG A 57 12.04 10.06 7.63
C ARG A 57 10.60 10.47 7.34
N PHE A 58 9.87 9.65 6.61
CA PHE A 58 8.49 9.93 6.18
C PHE A 58 7.82 8.63 5.72
N ILE A 59 6.54 8.73 5.38
CA ILE A 59 5.78 7.64 4.78
C ILE A 59 5.63 7.91 3.29
N ALA A 60 5.76 6.85 2.48
CA ALA A 60 5.54 6.92 1.05
C ALA A 60 4.78 5.69 0.57
N ASP A 61 4.04 5.82 -0.53
CA ASP A 61 3.50 4.68 -1.25
C ASP A 61 4.62 3.78 -1.79
N GLY A 62 4.26 2.57 -2.25
CA GLY A 62 5.21 1.55 -2.62
C GLY A 62 6.17 1.95 -3.75
N GLN A 63 5.74 2.79 -4.69
CA GLN A 63 6.58 3.26 -5.79
C GLN A 63 7.56 4.32 -5.31
N ARG A 64 7.06 5.35 -4.62
CA ARG A 64 7.89 6.44 -4.10
C ARG A 64 8.86 5.95 -3.03
N ALA A 65 8.49 4.93 -2.25
CA ALA A 65 9.40 4.28 -1.32
C ALA A 65 10.64 3.69 -2.01
N LYS A 66 10.48 3.07 -3.20
CA LYS A 66 11.62 2.52 -3.96
C LYS A 66 12.56 3.61 -4.44
N GLU A 67 12.01 4.70 -4.97
CA GLU A 67 12.77 5.85 -5.46
C GLU A 67 13.59 6.50 -4.33
N MET A 68 12.96 6.69 -3.16
CA MET A 68 13.62 7.28 -2.01
C MET A 68 14.70 6.36 -1.41
N MET A 69 14.49 5.04 -1.43
CA MET A 69 15.54 4.09 -1.05
C MET A 69 16.76 4.16 -1.98
N ALA A 70 16.56 4.31 -3.28
CA ALA A 70 17.69 4.47 -4.21
C ALA A 70 18.45 5.77 -3.92
N LEU A 71 17.74 6.89 -3.83
CA LEU A 71 18.32 8.19 -3.54
C LEU A 71 19.14 8.20 -2.24
N TYR A 72 18.59 7.67 -1.13
CA TYR A 72 19.30 7.68 0.14
C TYR A 72 20.55 6.78 0.13
N ARG A 73 20.54 5.67 -0.62
CA ARG A 73 21.76 4.85 -0.80
C ARG A 73 22.84 5.61 -1.55
N ASP A 74 22.47 6.32 -2.61
CA ASP A 74 23.41 7.14 -3.40
C ASP A 74 24.02 8.28 -2.57
N LEU A 75 23.27 8.80 -1.58
CA LEU A 75 23.74 9.78 -0.60
C LEU A 75 24.59 9.16 0.53
N GLY A 76 24.84 7.85 0.53
CA GLY A 76 25.69 7.17 1.51
C GLY A 76 24.98 6.77 2.81
N PHE A 77 23.65 6.68 2.82
CA PHE A 77 22.90 6.17 3.97
C PHE A 77 22.61 4.68 3.84
N GLU A 78 22.54 4.00 4.99
CA GLU A 78 21.75 2.78 5.09
C GLU A 78 20.27 3.20 5.13
N VAL A 79 19.43 2.52 4.34
CA VAL A 79 18.00 2.84 4.21
C VAL A 79 17.16 1.57 4.11
N CYS A 80 16.03 1.57 4.79
CA CYS A 80 14.99 0.55 4.68
C CYS A 80 13.59 1.17 4.61
N ALA A 81 12.65 0.39 4.10
CA ALA A 81 11.24 0.76 3.99
C ALA A 81 10.38 -0.34 4.62
N ASP A 82 9.82 -0.06 5.77
CA ASP A 82 9.00 -1.02 6.53
C ASP A 82 7.52 -0.82 6.22
N PRO A 83 6.74 -1.90 6.12
CA PRO A 83 5.29 -1.77 6.04
C PRO A 83 4.76 -1.08 7.29
N ILE A 84 3.68 -0.32 7.13
CA ILE A 84 2.95 0.21 8.28
C ILE A 84 2.27 -0.96 9.00
N THR A 85 2.36 -0.99 10.33
CA THR A 85 1.65 -1.98 11.14
C THR A 85 0.36 -1.40 11.74
N PRO A 86 -0.63 -2.24 12.08
CA PRO A 86 -1.88 -1.76 12.68
C PRO A 86 -1.67 -0.96 13.96
N GLU A 87 -0.65 -1.28 14.76
CA GLU A 87 -0.34 -0.59 16.02
C GLU A 87 0.20 0.82 15.81
N GLN A 88 0.69 1.12 14.60
CA GLN A 88 1.17 2.45 14.23
C GLN A 88 0.02 3.36 13.78
N VAL A 89 -1.09 2.78 13.33
CA VAL A 89 -2.28 3.48 12.81
C VAL A 89 -3.31 3.56 13.93
N GLY A 90 -3.88 4.75 14.18
CA GLY A 90 -4.95 4.91 15.16
C GLY A 90 -6.25 4.21 14.75
N ASP A 91 -7.32 4.41 15.53
CA ASP A 91 -8.66 3.87 15.27
C ASP A 91 -9.42 4.59 14.13
N ASP A 92 -8.70 4.91 13.05
CA ASP A 92 -9.22 5.65 11.91
C ASP A 92 -10.12 4.78 11.00
N CYS A 93 -10.72 5.41 9.98
CA CYS A 93 -11.53 4.77 8.95
C CYS A 93 -10.93 3.43 8.46
N ALA A 94 -11.74 2.37 8.48
CA ALA A 94 -11.30 1.01 8.15
C ALA A 94 -10.67 0.90 6.74
N ASP A 95 -11.23 1.60 5.75
CA ASP A 95 -10.71 1.58 4.37
C ASP A 95 -9.40 2.35 4.22
N CYS A 96 -9.27 3.49 4.91
CA CYS A 96 -8.03 4.27 4.94
C CYS A 96 -6.91 3.48 5.63
N ARG A 97 -7.23 2.83 6.76
CA ARG A 97 -6.32 1.93 7.45
C ARG A 97 -5.89 0.77 6.55
N LEU A 98 -6.81 0.16 5.81
CA LEU A 98 -6.46 -0.92 4.89
C LEU A 98 -5.48 -0.46 3.80
N LEU A 99 -5.70 0.71 3.18
CA LEU A 99 -4.75 1.27 2.22
C LEU A 99 -3.38 1.54 2.82
N MET A 100 -3.35 2.15 4.01
CA MET A 100 -2.10 2.45 4.72
C MET A 100 -1.29 1.18 4.99
N LEU A 101 -1.94 0.10 5.41
CA LEU A 101 -1.29 -1.18 5.69
C LEU A 101 -0.80 -1.90 4.42
N LEU A 102 -1.48 -1.70 3.29
CA LEU A 102 -1.17 -2.43 2.05
C LEU A 102 -0.12 -1.74 1.18
N ASP A 103 -0.22 -0.43 0.99
CA ASP A 103 0.56 0.26 -0.05
C ASP A 103 1.59 1.25 0.50
N PHE A 104 1.44 1.68 1.76
CA PHE A 104 2.33 2.66 2.36
C PHE A 104 3.42 2.03 3.22
N LYS A 105 4.58 2.68 3.19
CA LYS A 105 5.78 2.25 3.91
C LYS A 105 6.41 3.41 4.64
N THR A 106 6.90 3.15 5.85
CA THR A 106 7.74 4.10 6.57
C THR A 106 9.19 3.97 6.10
N ILE A 107 9.79 5.07 5.69
CA ILE A 107 11.19 5.17 5.31
C ILE A 107 12.03 5.48 6.55
N TYR A 108 13.08 4.69 6.76
CA TYR A 108 14.08 4.89 7.80
C TYR A 108 15.46 5.01 7.19
N THR A 109 16.31 5.88 7.75
CA THR A 109 17.73 5.91 7.39
C THR A 109 18.61 5.93 8.63
N ARG A 110 19.86 5.49 8.46
CA ARG A 110 20.93 5.77 9.40
C ARG A 110 22.22 6.02 8.65
N LYS A 111 23.17 6.70 9.29
CA LYS A 111 24.50 6.89 8.72
C LYS A 111 25.11 5.52 8.44
N ALA A 112 25.66 5.32 7.24
CA ALA A 112 26.38 4.10 6.93
C ALA A 112 27.53 3.95 7.93
N LYS A 113 27.66 2.75 8.51
CA LYS A 113 28.66 2.52 9.56
C LYS A 113 30.11 2.71 9.08
N PHE A 114 30.37 2.76 7.77
CA PHE A 114 31.61 3.20 7.16
C PHE A 114 31.34 3.76 5.76
N ALA A 115 31.49 5.07 5.56
CA ALA A 115 31.77 5.64 4.24
C ALA A 115 33.31 5.82 4.16
N PRO A 116 33.99 5.24 3.15
CA PRO A 116 35.44 5.34 3.01
C PRO A 116 35.92 6.79 2.75
#